data_AF-A0A9D1SDV9-F1
#
_entry.id   AF-A0A9D1SDV9-F1
#
_cell.length_a   1.000
_cell.length_b   1.000
_cell.length_c   1.000
_cell.angle_alpha   90.00
_cell.angle_beta   90.00
_cell.angle_gamma   90.00
#
_symmetry.space_group_name_H-M   'P 1'
#
loop_
_entity.id
_entity.type
_entity.pdbx_description
1 polymer ?
#
loop_
_entity_poly.entity_id
_entity_poly.type
_entity_poly.pdbx_seq_one_letter_code
_entity_poly.pdbx_strand_id
1 'polypeptide(L)' 'MFFQRIHDLRVDNDMTQQQVADLLVCNRQVYARYEHGEREIPVSMLFVMRLIVK' A
#
# COMPACT_ATOMS: atom_id res chain seq x y z
N MET A 1 11.69 -9.98 9.66
CA MET A 1 11.16 -8.67 10.09
C MET A 1 9.94 -8.41 9.22
N PHE A 2 8.74 -8.50 9.79
CA PHE A 2 7.48 -8.59 9.03
C PHE A 2 7.13 -7.26 8.34
N PHE A 3 7.22 -7.20 7.01
CA PHE A 3 6.58 -6.16 6.20
C PHE A 3 5.13 -6.54 5.85
N GLN A 4 4.37 -6.98 6.85
CA GLN A 4 2.94 -7.32 6.74
C GLN A 4 2.03 -6.09 6.56
N ARG A 5 2.60 -4.88 6.66
CA ARG A 5 1.84 -3.68 7.01
C ARG A 5 0.91 -3.16 5.92
N ILE A 6 1.23 -3.29 4.64
CA ILE A 6 0.47 -2.54 3.62
C ILE A 6 -0.77 -3.28 3.11
N HIS A 7 -0.71 -4.61 3.14
CA HIS A 7 -1.86 -5.46 2.88
C HIS A 7 -2.84 -5.35 4.05
N ASP A 8 -2.33 -5.52 5.27
CA ASP A 8 -3.12 -5.42 6.50
C ASP A 8 -3.78 -4.04 6.61
N LEU A 9 -3.02 -2.95 6.43
CA LEU A 9 -3.60 -1.60 6.43
C LEU A 9 -4.68 -1.39 5.37
N ARG A 10 -4.54 -2.00 4.19
CA ARG A 10 -5.56 -1.92 3.15
C ARG A 10 -6.82 -2.68 3.55
N VAL A 11 -6.65 -3.90 4.07
CA VAL A 11 -7.76 -4.76 4.50
C VAL A 11 -8.48 -4.15 5.70
N ASP A 12 -7.74 -3.59 6.68
CA ASP A 12 -8.29 -2.89 7.84
C ASP A 12 -9.13 -1.66 7.47
N ASN A 13 -8.87 -1.07 6.30
CA ASN A 13 -9.62 0.08 5.78
C ASN A 13 -10.65 -0.30 4.69
N ASP A 14 -10.93 -1.59 4.50
CA ASP A 14 -11.87 -2.12 3.49
C ASP A 14 -11.58 -1.60 2.07
N MET A 15 -10.32 -1.33 1.76
CA MET A 15 -9.92 -0.74 0.48
C MET A 15 -9.56 -1.82 -0.54
N THR A 16 -9.87 -1.56 -1.80
CA THR A 16 -9.39 -2.36 -2.94
C THR A 16 -7.97 -1.96 -3.31
N GLN A 17 -7.23 -2.87 -3.96
CA GLN A 17 -5.89 -2.57 -4.48
C GLN A 17 -5.90 -1.37 -5.45
N GLN A 18 -6.99 -1.18 -6.20
CA GLN A 18 -7.13 -0.06 -7.13
C GLN A 18 -7.25 1.27 -6.37
N GLN A 19 -8.11 1.34 -5.34
CA GLN A 19 -8.26 2.56 -4.54
C GLN A 19 -6.95 2.99 -3.86
N VAL A 20 -6.18 2.04 -3.33
CA VAL A 20 -4.87 2.36 -2.76
C VAL A 20 -3.88 2.76 -3.84
N ALA A 21 -3.89 2.11 -5.00
CA ALA A 21 -3.03 2.49 -6.11
C ALA A 21 -3.32 3.92 -6.60
N ASP A 22 -4.60 4.32 -6.65
CA ASP A 22 -5.03 5.66 -7.04
C ASP A 22 -4.58 6.71 -6.00
N LEU A 23 -4.74 6.43 -4.70
CA LEU A 23 -4.23 7.29 -3.62
C LEU A 23 -2.72 7.50 -3.69
N LEU A 24 -2.02 6.43 -4.05
CA LEU A 24 -0.57 6.39 -4.14
C LEU A 24 -0.04 6.86 -5.50
N VAL A 25 -0.93 7.27 -6.41
CA VAL A 25 -0.63 7.72 -7.77
C VAL A 25 0.29 6.72 -8.49
N CYS A 26 -0.09 5.44 -8.40
CA CYS A 26 0.65 4.33 -8.99
C CYS A 26 -0.28 3.36 -9.70
N ASN A 27 0.27 2.48 -10.54
CA ASN A 27 -0.53 1.44 -11.18
C ASN A 27 -0.91 0.37 -10.15
N ARG A 28 -2.13 -0.16 -10.21
CA ARG A 28 -2.58 -1.30 -9.40
C ARG A 28 -1.60 -2.47 -9.37
N GLN A 29 -0.99 -2.82 -10.51
CA GLN A 29 0.00 -3.91 -10.57
C GLN A 29 1.25 -3.58 -9.76
N VAL A 30 1.68 -2.31 -9.75
CA VAL A 30 2.83 -1.86 -8.96
C VAL A 30 2.49 -1.95 -7.47
N TYR A 31 1.28 -1.57 -7.08
CA TYR A 31 0.82 -1.75 -5.70
C TYR A 31 0.76 -3.23 -5.28
N ALA A 32 0.26 -4.13 -6.13
CA ALA A 32 0.24 -5.56 -5.84
C ALA A 32 1.66 -6.13 -5.61
N ARG A 33 2.65 -5.68 -6.38
CA ARG A 33 4.06 -6.07 -6.18
C ARG A 33 4.61 -5.60 -4.83
N TYR A 34 4.15 -4.45 -4.35
CA TYR A 34 4.48 -4.01 -2.98
C TYR A 34 3.86 -4.94 -1.94
N GLU A 35 2.59 -5.33 -2.10
CA GLU A 35 1.93 -6.25 -1.15
C GLU A 35 2.62 -7.62 -1.10
N HIS A 36 3.13 -8.07 -2.24
CA HIS A 36 3.82 -9.36 -2.38
C HIS A 36 5.31 -9.30 -1.99
N GLY A 37 5.85 -8.11 -1.68
CA GLY A 37 7.27 -7.93 -1.36
C GLY A 37 8.22 -8.11 -2.55
N GLU A 38 7.70 -8.15 -3.78
CA GLU A 38 8.51 -8.21 -5.01
C GLU A 38 9.22 -6.90 -5.30
N ARG A 39 8.76 -5.81 -4.69
CA ARG A 39 9.37 -4.48 -4.80
C ARG A 39 9.33 -3.78 -3.45
N GLU A 40 10.43 -3.10 -3.11
CA GLU A 40 10.45 -2.22 -1.96
C GLU A 40 9.56 -1.00 -2.17
N ILE A 41 8.85 -0.61 -1.11
CA ILE A 41 7.97 0.55 -1.12
C ILE A 41 8.82 1.81 -0.94
N PRO A 42 8.73 2.80 -1.83
CA PRO A 42 9.41 4.07 -1.65
C PRO A 42 9.01 4.74 -0.32
N VAL A 43 9.96 5.35 0.37
CA VAL A 43 9.71 6.02 1.66
C VAL A 43 8.64 7.12 1.53
N SER A 44 8.56 7.80 0.38
CA SER A 44 7.52 8.79 0.07
C SER A 44 6.10 8.22 0.18
N MET A 45 5.91 6.95 -0.20
CA MET A 45 4.64 6.24 -0.18
C MET A 45 4.17 5.94 1.25
N LEU A 46 5.10 5.73 2.18
CA LEU A 46 4.81 5.43 3.59
C LEU A 46 4.12 6.61 4.28
N PHE A 47 4.46 7.85 3.90
CA PHE A 47 3.80 9.04 4.41
C PHE A 47 2.34 9.10 3.99
N VAL A 48 2.04 8.72 2.74
CA VAL A 48 0.65 8.69 2.24
C VAL A 48 -0.14 7.60 2.95
N MET A 49 0.44 6.42 3.18
CA MET A 49 -0.21 5.36 3.94
C MET A 49 -0.51 5.76 5.39
N ARG A 50 0.33 6.58 6.02
CA ARG A 50 0.06 7.12 7.37
C ARG A 50 -1.21 7.97 7.42
N LEU A 51 -1.61 8.60 6.31
CA LEU A 51 -2.85 9.39 6.25
C LEU A 51 -4.11 8.52 6.13
N ILE A 52 -3.95 7.24 5.78
CA ILE A 52 -5.05 6.27 5.70
C ILE A 52 -5.41 5.74 7.09
N VAL A 53 -4.43 5.65 8.00
CA VAL A 53 -4.62 5.19 9.38
C VAL A 53 -5.11 6.36 10.25
N LYS A 54 -6.42 6.39 10.54
CA LYS A 54 -6.98 7.26 11.60
C LYS A 54 -6.92 6.57 12.96
#